data_AF-A0A5C3N190-F1
#
_entry.id   AF-A0A5C3N190-F1
#
_cell.length_a   1.000
_cell.length_b   1.000
_cell.length_c   1.000
_cell.angle_alpha   90.00
_cell.angle_beta   90.00
_cell.angle_gamma   90.00
#
_symmetry.space_group_name_H-M   'P 1'
#
loop_
_entity.id
_entity.type
_entity.pdbx_description
1 polymer ?
#
loop_
_entity_poly.entity_id
_entity_poly.type
_entity_poly.pdbx_seq_one_letter_code
_entity_poly.pdbx_strand_id
1 'polypeptide(L)'
;MAPLLYGITLGQVTKYFQTFKDDRLALKLMVIGAFLLDTFQQCLITHSMWFYLVARCNGNPEGFGFANWSYLGQILPSEVVFYMVQFFYITRIWILSKRKIAWLLFVPATMEIVFSTVYTWQFYAHPSFTDLDETAEEHQVLRGLLIAIVTCAIVTDMGIAISMSKLLHDASKHSLSRSRSLINTIIRYSIATGSLITVVMIIFLSCVLALPGTMVFVGLYFIMGKLYVNSMLAMLNGREALRVQLGSIQTI
;
A
#
# COMPACT_ATOMS: atom_id res chain seq x y z
N MET A 1 13.24 3.88 -7.77
CA MET A 1 12.01 3.16 -8.14
C MET A 1 10.73 3.92 -7.84
N ALA A 2 10.59 4.62 -6.69
CA ALA A 2 9.39 5.39 -6.36
C ALA A 2 8.91 6.37 -7.46
N PRO A 3 9.78 7.16 -8.14
CA PRO A 3 9.33 8.05 -9.22
C PRO A 3 8.79 7.30 -10.46
N LEU A 4 9.29 6.10 -10.74
CA LEU A 4 8.81 5.26 -11.84
C LEU A 4 7.39 4.75 -11.55
N LEU A 5 7.15 4.29 -10.32
CA LEU A 5 5.81 3.89 -9.88
C LEU A 5 4.84 5.08 -9.83
N TYR A 6 5.32 6.28 -9.50
CA TYR A 6 4.52 7.51 -9.59
C TYR A 6 4.11 7.83 -11.04
N GLY A 7 5.01 7.62 -12.01
CA GLY A 7 4.69 7.73 -13.44
C GLY A 7 3.57 6.77 -13.86
N ILE A 8 3.57 5.54 -13.33
CA ILE A 8 2.50 4.56 -13.55
C ILE A 8 1.19 5.05 -12.90
N THR A 9 1.24 5.57 -11.66
CA THR A 9 0.08 6.16 -10.98
C THR A 9 -0.57 7.23 -11.85
N LEU A 10 0.21 8.17 -12.39
CA LEU A 10 -0.28 9.24 -13.27
C LEU A 10 -1.04 8.66 -14.48
N GLY A 11 -0.42 7.71 -15.18
CA GLY A 11 -1.06 7.05 -16.33
C GLY A 11 -2.36 6.35 -15.96
N GLN A 12 -2.39 5.66 -14.83
CA GLN A 12 -3.58 4.98 -14.34
C GLN A 12 -4.69 5.95 -13.91
N VAL A 13 -4.35 7.08 -13.27
CA VAL A 13 -5.32 8.12 -12.89
C VAL A 13 -5.91 8.79 -14.12
N THR A 14 -5.09 9.18 -15.10
CA THR A 14 -5.57 9.77 -16.36
C THR A 14 -6.51 8.82 -17.08
N LYS A 15 -6.13 7.54 -17.19
CA LYS A 15 -6.99 6.51 -17.78
C LYS A 15 -8.32 6.38 -17.04
N TYR A 16 -8.30 6.37 -15.70
CA TYR A 16 -9.52 6.27 -14.89
C TYR A 16 -10.52 7.38 -15.21
N PHE A 17 -10.08 8.64 -15.24
CA PHE A 17 -10.97 9.78 -15.49
C PHE A 17 -11.45 9.86 -16.94
N GLN A 18 -10.70 9.33 -17.90
CA GLN A 18 -11.11 9.26 -19.30
C GLN A 18 -12.20 8.20 -19.51
N THR A 19 -12.04 7.01 -18.92
CA THR A 19 -12.92 5.86 -19.14
C THR A 19 -14.16 5.87 -18.24
N PHE A 20 -14.07 6.31 -16.98
CA PHE A 20 -15.13 6.15 -15.98
C PHE A 20 -15.83 7.47 -15.60
N LYS A 21 -16.38 8.18 -16.61
CA LYS A 21 -17.07 9.47 -16.41
C LYS A 21 -18.33 9.36 -15.53
N ASP A 22 -19.01 8.23 -15.52
CA ASP A 22 -20.28 8.03 -14.79
C ASP A 22 -20.12 7.31 -13.43
N ASP A 23 -18.89 7.10 -12.96
CA ASP A 23 -18.67 6.49 -11.65
C ASP A 23 -19.17 7.39 -10.51
N ARG A 24 -19.61 6.75 -9.42
CA ARG A 24 -20.12 7.42 -8.21
C ARG A 24 -19.09 8.43 -7.67
N LEU A 25 -19.58 9.58 -7.21
CA LEU A 25 -18.74 10.65 -6.67
C LEU A 25 -17.77 10.17 -5.58
N ALA A 26 -18.24 9.30 -4.67
CA ALA A 26 -17.40 8.74 -3.61
C ALA A 26 -16.14 8.04 -4.15
N LEU A 27 -16.24 7.31 -5.26
CA LEU A 27 -15.10 6.60 -5.85
C LEU A 27 -14.13 7.57 -6.54
N LYS A 28 -14.65 8.60 -7.20
CA LYS A 28 -13.83 9.67 -7.79
C LYS A 28 -13.07 10.44 -6.72
N LEU A 29 -13.75 10.82 -5.62
CA LEU A 29 -13.13 11.50 -4.49
C LEU A 29 -12.02 10.65 -3.86
N MET A 30 -12.25 9.34 -3.73
CA MET A 30 -11.24 8.42 -3.23
C MET A 30 -10.01 8.36 -4.16
N VAL A 31 -10.20 8.28 -5.48
CA VAL A 31 -9.10 8.28 -6.45
C VAL A 31 -8.31 9.61 -6.42
N ILE A 32 -9.01 10.74 -6.32
CA ILE A 32 -8.37 12.07 -6.17
C ILE A 32 -7.58 12.12 -4.86
N GLY A 33 -8.18 11.70 -3.75
CA GLY A 33 -7.53 11.66 -2.44
C GLY A 33 -6.26 10.81 -2.46
N ALA A 34 -6.34 9.61 -3.03
CA ALA A 34 -5.19 8.72 -3.22
C ALA A 34 -4.07 9.39 -4.03
N PHE A 35 -4.42 10.03 -5.13
CA PHE A 35 -3.47 10.71 -6.00
C PHE A 35 -2.80 11.92 -5.32
N LEU A 36 -3.57 12.71 -4.58
CA LEU A 36 -3.04 13.87 -3.84
C LEU A 36 -2.11 13.42 -2.71
N LEU A 37 -2.50 12.39 -1.95
CA LEU A 37 -1.63 11.79 -0.92
C LEU A 37 -0.35 11.21 -1.53
N ASP A 38 -0.46 10.49 -2.65
CA ASP A 38 0.67 9.91 -3.36
C ASP A 38 1.64 10.98 -3.87
N THR A 39 1.10 12.10 -4.38
CA THR A 39 1.88 13.24 -4.84
C THR A 39 2.58 13.95 -3.67
N PHE A 40 1.85 14.19 -2.57
CA PHE A 40 2.41 14.80 -1.37
C PHE A 40 3.55 13.95 -0.78
N GLN A 41 3.33 12.64 -0.68
CA GLN A 41 4.36 11.68 -0.28
C GLN A 41 5.57 11.75 -1.22
N GLN A 42 5.36 11.82 -2.54
CA GLN A 42 6.44 11.93 -3.52
C GLN A 42 7.29 13.19 -3.33
N CYS A 43 6.67 14.33 -3.02
CA CYS A 43 7.39 15.57 -2.71
C CYS A 43 8.28 15.41 -1.48
N LEU A 44 7.75 14.80 -0.40
CA LEU A 44 8.50 14.57 0.83
C LEU A 44 9.66 13.58 0.65
N ILE A 45 9.46 12.51 -0.14
CA ILE A 45 10.52 11.56 -0.49
C ILE A 45 11.61 12.27 -1.29
N THR A 46 11.25 13.08 -2.28
CA THR A 46 12.21 13.83 -3.10
C THR A 46 13.02 14.82 -2.24
N HIS A 47 12.38 15.55 -1.33
CA HIS A 47 13.09 16.44 -0.40
C HIS A 47 14.02 15.65 0.54
N SER A 48 13.57 14.51 1.06
CA SER A 48 14.40 13.64 1.89
C SER A 48 15.65 13.16 1.13
N MET A 49 15.47 12.71 -0.12
CA MET A 49 16.57 12.29 -0.98
C MET A 49 17.55 13.43 -1.27
N TRP A 50 17.04 14.63 -1.54
CA TRP A 50 17.88 15.81 -1.75
C TRP A 50 18.72 16.13 -0.49
N PHE A 51 18.12 16.08 0.69
CA PHE A 51 18.82 16.34 1.96
C PHE A 51 19.97 15.36 2.22
N TYR A 52 19.75 14.05 2.04
CA TYR A 52 20.77 13.04 2.30
C TYR A 52 21.83 12.95 1.19
N LEU A 53 21.42 13.03 -0.09
CA LEU A 53 22.32 12.76 -1.22
C LEU A 53 23.02 14.02 -1.75
N VAL A 54 22.33 15.16 -1.80
CA VAL A 54 22.84 16.40 -2.41
C VAL A 54 23.37 17.32 -1.34
N ALA A 55 22.54 17.66 -0.35
CA ALA A 55 22.95 18.54 0.74
C ALA A 55 23.92 17.87 1.73
N ARG A 56 24.05 16.53 1.67
CA ARG A 56 24.91 15.72 2.55
C ARG A 56 24.69 16.08 4.03
N CYS A 57 23.42 16.14 4.44
CA CYS A 57 23.03 16.53 5.78
C CYS A 57 23.57 17.93 6.18
N ASN A 58 23.61 18.86 5.22
CA ASN A 58 24.19 20.20 5.33
C ASN A 58 25.67 20.22 5.73
N GLY A 59 26.42 19.18 5.34
CA GLY A 59 27.85 19.03 5.66
C GLY A 59 28.11 18.41 7.04
N ASN A 60 27.07 18.02 7.79
CA ASN A 60 27.23 17.31 9.06
C ASN A 60 27.19 15.78 8.83
N PRO A 61 28.31 15.04 9.00
CA PRO A 61 28.33 13.59 8.81
C PRO A 61 27.47 12.83 9.83
N GLU A 62 27.18 13.39 11.01
CA GLU A 62 26.29 12.75 11.99
C GLU A 62 24.83 12.76 11.54
N GLY A 63 24.45 13.65 10.62
CA GLY A 63 23.08 13.75 10.13
C GLY A 63 22.60 12.51 9.35
N PHE A 64 23.49 11.62 8.91
CA PHE A 64 23.11 10.32 8.36
C PHE A 64 22.55 9.36 9.42
N GLY A 65 22.92 9.57 10.68
CA GLY A 65 22.38 8.83 11.81
C GLY A 65 20.99 9.30 12.23
N PHE A 66 20.44 10.38 11.67
CA PHE A 66 19.17 10.93 12.11
C PHE A 66 18.10 11.01 11.01
N ALA A 67 16.86 10.78 11.40
CA ALA A 67 15.67 10.88 10.57
C ALA A 67 15.30 12.35 10.29
N ASN A 68 15.38 12.76 9.03
CA ASN A 68 14.93 14.07 8.60
C ASN A 68 13.41 14.22 8.78
N TRP A 69 12.93 15.43 9.08
CA TRP A 69 11.51 15.73 9.26
C TRP A 69 10.66 15.32 8.05
N SER A 70 11.19 15.40 6.83
CA SER A 70 10.47 14.99 5.63
C SER A 70 10.32 13.47 5.50
N TYR A 71 11.27 12.71 6.05
CA TYR A 71 11.17 11.26 6.13
C TYR A 71 10.08 10.85 7.14
N LEU A 72 10.04 11.52 8.30
CA LEU A 72 8.97 11.31 9.29
C LEU A 72 7.61 11.73 8.74
N GLY A 73 7.57 12.88 8.07
CA GLY A 73 6.35 13.42 7.48
C GLY A 73 5.74 12.54 6.39
N GLN A 74 6.54 11.76 5.64
CA GLN A 74 6.01 10.90 4.57
C GLN A 74 5.39 9.60 5.07
N ILE A 75 5.61 9.22 6.34
CA ILE A 75 4.96 8.06 6.96
C ILE A 75 3.44 8.30 6.99
N LEU A 76 3.00 9.47 7.47
CA LEU A 76 1.57 9.81 7.59
C LEU A 76 0.75 9.60 6.30
N PRO A 77 1.11 10.19 5.13
CA PRO A 77 0.36 9.95 3.92
C PRO A 77 0.42 8.49 3.45
N SER A 78 1.50 7.75 3.76
CA SER A 78 1.62 6.31 3.43
C SER A 78 0.59 5.49 4.21
N GLU A 79 0.49 5.70 5.52
CA GLU A 79 -0.43 4.98 6.40
C GLU A 79 -1.90 5.29 6.05
N VAL A 80 -2.21 6.55 5.73
CA VAL A 80 -3.55 6.94 5.27
C VAL A 80 -3.88 6.24 3.96
N VAL A 81 -2.92 6.14 3.03
CA VAL A 81 -3.09 5.41 1.77
C VAL A 81 -3.31 3.92 2.02
N PHE A 82 -2.52 3.28 2.88
CA PHE A 82 -2.68 1.85 3.21
C PHE A 82 -4.07 1.57 3.75
N TYR A 83 -4.49 2.32 4.78
CA TYR A 83 -5.81 2.17 5.40
C TYR A 83 -6.95 2.42 4.41
N MET A 84 -6.85 3.48 3.60
CA MET A 84 -7.85 3.80 2.58
C MET A 84 -7.97 2.68 1.54
N VAL A 85 -6.85 2.12 1.08
CA VAL A 85 -6.84 1.02 0.11
C VAL A 85 -7.41 -0.27 0.72
N GLN A 86 -7.01 -0.63 1.94
CA GLN A 86 -7.58 -1.77 2.67
C GLN A 86 -9.09 -1.61 2.87
N PHE A 87 -9.54 -0.44 3.31
CA PHE A 87 -10.96 -0.11 3.46
C PHE A 87 -11.74 -0.32 2.16
N PHE A 88 -11.18 0.12 1.03
CA PHE A 88 -11.79 -0.09 -0.27
C PHE A 88 -11.91 -1.57 -0.63
N TYR A 89 -10.83 -2.35 -0.47
CA TYR A 89 -10.88 -3.78 -0.76
C TYR A 89 -11.84 -4.53 0.15
N ILE A 90 -11.86 -4.25 1.45
CA ILE A 90 -12.78 -4.88 2.40
C ILE A 90 -14.23 -4.52 2.06
N THR A 91 -14.51 -3.27 1.71
CA THR A 91 -15.85 -2.84 1.27
C THR A 91 -16.29 -3.59 0.01
N ARG A 92 -15.38 -3.80 -0.95
CA ARG A 92 -15.66 -4.61 -2.15
C ARG A 92 -15.96 -6.06 -1.78
N ILE A 93 -15.16 -6.67 -0.92
CA ILE A 93 -15.36 -8.05 -0.44
C ILE A 93 -16.73 -8.18 0.22
N TRP A 94 -17.13 -7.22 1.08
CA TRP A 94 -18.45 -7.24 1.72
C TRP A 94 -19.60 -7.17 0.71
N ILE A 95 -19.53 -6.25 -0.26
CA ILE A 95 -20.54 -6.10 -1.31
C ILE A 95 -20.66 -7.37 -2.16
N LEU A 96 -19.54 -8.02 -2.50
CA LEU A 96 -19.53 -9.23 -3.33
C LEU A 96 -19.93 -10.48 -2.53
N SER A 97 -19.46 -10.63 -1.30
CA SER A 97 -19.71 -11.80 -0.45
C SER A 97 -21.12 -11.82 0.13
N LYS A 98 -21.72 -10.64 0.36
CA LYS A 98 -22.93 -10.44 1.18
C LYS A 98 -22.80 -10.99 2.62
N ARG A 99 -21.61 -11.39 3.05
CA ARG A 99 -21.34 -11.89 4.41
C ARG A 99 -20.69 -10.81 5.25
N LYS A 100 -21.17 -10.65 6.48
CA LYS A 100 -20.60 -9.70 7.45
C LYS A 100 -19.20 -10.09 7.95
N ILE A 101 -18.75 -11.33 7.71
CA ILE A 101 -17.43 -11.81 8.14
C ILE A 101 -16.27 -11.02 7.54
N ALA A 102 -16.48 -10.36 6.40
CA ALA A 102 -15.49 -9.47 5.77
C ALA A 102 -15.08 -8.31 6.69
N TRP A 103 -15.97 -7.87 7.59
CA TRP A 103 -15.68 -6.78 8.53
C TRP A 103 -14.64 -7.17 9.59
N LEU A 104 -14.38 -8.46 9.82
CA LEU A 104 -13.32 -8.90 10.72
C LEU A 104 -11.93 -8.47 10.24
N LEU A 105 -11.74 -8.26 8.93
CA LEU A 105 -10.48 -7.77 8.36
C LEU A 105 -10.17 -6.31 8.75
N PHE A 106 -11.15 -5.55 9.24
CA PHE A 106 -10.89 -4.21 9.78
C PHE A 106 -10.15 -4.24 11.12
N VAL A 107 -10.24 -5.34 11.88
CA VAL A 107 -9.55 -5.45 13.17
C VAL A 107 -8.03 -5.33 13.00
N PRO A 108 -7.37 -6.19 12.18
CA PRO A 108 -5.93 -6.05 11.97
C PRO A 108 -5.56 -4.75 11.23
N ALA A 109 -6.39 -4.26 10.28
CA ALA A 109 -6.17 -2.98 9.60
C ALA A 109 -6.18 -1.76 10.54
N THR A 110 -7.07 -1.76 11.54
CA THR A 110 -7.14 -0.68 12.54
C THR A 110 -6.05 -0.81 13.59
N MET A 111 -5.63 -2.03 13.93
CA MET A 111 -4.47 -2.24 14.80
C MET A 111 -3.18 -1.74 14.14
N GLU A 112 -3.01 -1.98 12.84
CA GLU A 112 -1.87 -1.50 12.05
C GLU A 112 -1.68 0.01 12.18
N ILE A 113 -2.72 0.82 11.89
CA ILE A 113 -2.63 2.28 11.96
C ILE A 113 -2.39 2.79 13.40
N VAL A 114 -2.94 2.11 14.40
CA VAL A 114 -2.73 2.45 15.82
C VAL A 114 -1.27 2.21 16.20
N PHE A 115 -0.73 1.03 15.91
CA PHE A 115 0.68 0.71 16.20
C PHE A 115 1.62 1.61 15.40
N SER A 116 1.30 1.93 14.16
CA SER A 116 2.07 2.84 13.31
C SER A 116 2.10 4.27 13.85
N THR A 117 0.98 4.74 14.42
CA THR A 117 0.93 6.05 15.08
C THR A 117 1.82 6.08 16.32
N VAL A 118 1.76 5.03 17.16
CA VAL A 118 2.61 4.92 18.36
C VAL A 118 4.09 4.82 17.97
N TYR A 119 4.41 4.02 16.95
CA TYR A 119 5.76 3.90 16.40
C TYR A 119 6.29 5.25 15.92
N THR A 120 5.49 5.97 15.11
CA THR A 120 5.88 7.28 14.55
C THR A 120 6.08 8.30 15.66
N TRP A 121 5.23 8.30 16.69
CA TRP A 121 5.36 9.19 17.84
C TRP A 121 6.67 8.95 18.61
N GLN A 122 6.97 7.70 18.95
CA GLN A 122 8.21 7.35 19.64
C GLN A 122 9.44 7.68 18.80
N PHE A 123 9.37 7.41 17.50
CA PHE A 123 10.46 7.69 16.57
C PHE A 123 10.65 9.20 16.35
N TYR A 124 9.62 10.02 16.54
CA TYR A 124 9.74 11.49 16.53
C TYR A 124 10.45 12.02 17.77
N ALA A 125 10.26 11.37 18.92
CA ALA A 125 10.94 11.73 20.17
C ALA A 125 12.45 11.41 20.12
N HIS A 126 12.82 10.31 19.46
CA HIS A 126 14.20 9.85 19.32
C HIS A 126 14.52 9.51 17.85
N PRO A 127 14.86 10.50 17.01
CA PRO A 127 15.02 10.31 15.56
C PRO A 127 16.36 9.65 15.17
N SER A 128 16.95 8.79 16.00
CA SER A 128 18.24 8.16 15.74
C SER A 128 18.08 6.79 15.05
N PHE A 129 18.82 6.60 13.96
CA PHE A 129 19.01 5.33 13.27
C PHE A 129 20.19 4.53 13.85
N THR A 130 21.11 5.19 14.57
CA THR A 130 22.44 4.66 14.93
C THR A 130 22.69 4.55 16.43
N ASP A 131 21.93 5.24 17.30
CA ASP A 131 21.96 5.00 18.75
C ASP A 131 21.19 3.71 19.06
N LEU A 132 21.80 2.62 18.64
CA LEU A 132 21.32 1.26 18.81
C LEU A 132 22.15 0.62 19.92
N ASP A 133 21.99 1.12 21.14
CA ASP A 133 22.33 0.28 22.28
C ASP A 133 21.24 -0.80 22.33
N GLU A 134 21.53 -1.99 21.77
CA GLU A 134 20.58 -3.12 21.63
C GLU A 134 19.97 -3.57 22.96
N THR A 135 20.53 -3.07 24.08
CA THR A 135 20.11 -3.33 25.46
C THR A 135 19.10 -2.32 26.02
N ALA A 136 18.87 -1.18 25.36
CA ALA A 136 17.90 -0.19 25.81
C ALA A 136 16.45 -0.69 25.61
N GLU A 137 15.64 -0.66 26.66
CA GLU A 137 14.23 -1.09 26.63
C GLU A 137 13.43 -0.42 25.49
N GLU A 138 13.75 0.84 25.18
CA GLU A 138 13.09 1.63 24.13
C GLU A 138 13.24 1.00 22.73
N HIS A 139 14.41 0.42 22.43
CA HIS A 139 14.65 -0.20 21.13
C HIS A 139 13.85 -1.51 20.96
N GLN A 140 13.70 -2.28 22.03
CA GLN A 140 12.90 -3.50 22.02
C GLN A 140 11.42 -3.20 21.79
N VAL A 141 10.91 -2.12 22.38
CA VAL A 141 9.53 -1.65 22.15
C VAL A 141 9.35 -1.23 20.69
N LEU A 142 10.26 -0.42 20.14
CA LEU A 142 10.18 0.05 18.75
C LEU A 142 10.23 -1.10 17.74
N ARG A 143 11.12 -2.08 17.96
CA ARG A 143 11.22 -3.29 17.14
C ARG A 143 9.97 -4.16 17.26
N GLY A 144 9.44 -4.34 18.48
CA GLY A 144 8.19 -5.05 18.73
C GLY A 144 7.00 -4.41 18.02
N LEU A 145 6.90 -3.07 18.06
CA LEU A 145 5.88 -2.31 17.33
C LEU A 145 6.00 -2.50 15.82
N LEU A 146 7.20 -2.41 15.26
CA LEU A 146 7.42 -2.62 13.83
C LEU A 146 7.01 -4.04 13.39
N ILE A 147 7.39 -5.06 14.15
CA ILE A 147 6.98 -6.44 13.88
C ILE A 147 5.46 -6.57 13.95
N ALA A 148 4.81 -5.95 14.95
CA ALA A 148 3.36 -5.96 15.09
C ALA A 148 2.66 -5.29 13.90
N ILE A 149 3.13 -4.11 13.47
CA ILE A 149 2.62 -3.39 12.29
C ILE A 149 2.69 -4.28 11.06
N VAL A 150 3.87 -4.83 10.75
CA VAL A 150 4.06 -5.65 9.55
C VAL A 150 3.23 -6.93 9.62
N THR A 151 3.10 -7.53 10.80
CA THR A 151 2.27 -8.74 10.98
C THR A 151 0.79 -8.43 10.74
N CYS A 152 0.28 -7.33 11.31
CA CYS A 152 -1.10 -6.88 11.07
C CYS A 152 -1.35 -6.59 9.58
N ALA A 153 -0.40 -5.93 8.92
CA ALA A 153 -0.49 -5.61 7.49
C ALA A 153 -0.52 -6.88 6.62
N ILE A 154 0.38 -7.84 6.86
CA ILE A 154 0.42 -9.13 6.16
C ILE A 154 -0.88 -9.90 6.36
N VAL A 155 -1.38 -9.99 7.60
CA VAL A 155 -2.64 -10.68 7.91
C VAL A 155 -3.80 -10.04 7.17
N THR A 156 -3.87 -8.70 7.15
CA THR A 156 -4.92 -7.95 6.46
C THR A 156 -4.85 -8.20 4.95
N ASP A 157 -3.68 -8.04 4.34
CA ASP A 157 -3.49 -8.17 2.89
C ASP A 157 -3.66 -9.60 2.38
N MET A 158 -3.14 -10.60 3.12
CA MET A 158 -3.41 -12.01 2.80
C MET A 158 -4.89 -12.32 2.94
N GLY A 159 -5.55 -11.81 3.99
CA GLY A 159 -6.99 -11.95 4.18
C GLY A 159 -7.77 -11.38 3.00
N ILE A 160 -7.46 -10.14 2.59
CA ILE A 160 -8.04 -9.47 1.42
C ILE A 160 -7.79 -10.29 0.15
N ALA A 161 -6.56 -10.69 -0.12
CA ALA A 161 -6.18 -11.42 -1.32
C ALA A 161 -6.89 -12.77 -1.41
N ILE A 162 -6.91 -13.55 -0.32
CA ILE A 162 -7.59 -14.85 -0.25
C ILE A 162 -9.11 -14.69 -0.41
N SER A 163 -9.72 -13.75 0.32
CA SER A 163 -11.16 -13.51 0.25
C SER A 163 -11.59 -13.05 -1.13
N MET A 164 -10.89 -12.08 -1.72
CA MET A 164 -11.19 -11.59 -3.05
C MET A 164 -11.01 -12.69 -4.10
N SER A 165 -9.93 -13.48 -4.01
CA SER A 165 -9.67 -14.60 -4.91
C SER A 165 -10.74 -15.69 -4.83
N LYS A 166 -11.19 -16.05 -3.61
CA LYS A 166 -12.29 -17.02 -3.42
C LYS A 166 -13.59 -16.51 -4.00
N LEU A 167 -13.97 -15.26 -3.71
CA LEU A 167 -15.20 -14.66 -4.24
C LEU A 167 -15.22 -14.61 -5.76
N LEU A 168 -14.10 -14.20 -6.37
CA LEU A 168 -13.95 -14.23 -7.81
C LEU A 168 -14.00 -15.66 -8.35
N HIS A 169 -13.32 -16.61 -7.72
CA HIS A 169 -13.32 -18.00 -8.16
C HIS A 169 -14.71 -18.63 -8.11
N ASP A 170 -15.48 -18.36 -7.06
CA ASP A 170 -16.86 -18.82 -6.94
C ASP A 170 -17.76 -18.14 -7.99
N ALA A 171 -17.59 -16.84 -8.24
CA ALA A 171 -18.26 -16.17 -9.35
C ALA A 171 -17.89 -16.79 -10.71
N SER A 172 -16.64 -17.24 -10.89
CA SER A 172 -16.16 -17.93 -12.10
C SER A 172 -16.91 -19.24 -12.35
N LYS A 173 -17.15 -20.03 -11.30
CA LYS A 173 -17.86 -21.32 -11.38
C LYS A 173 -19.29 -21.18 -11.87
N HIS A 174 -19.99 -20.13 -11.43
CA HIS A 174 -21.38 -19.85 -11.81
C HIS A 174 -21.50 -19.05 -13.11
N SER A 175 -20.39 -18.60 -13.69
CA SER A 175 -20.38 -17.82 -14.93
C SER A 175 -20.25 -18.69 -16.18
N LEU A 176 -20.86 -18.23 -17.28
CA LEU A 176 -20.71 -18.80 -18.62
C LEU A 176 -19.23 -18.93 -19.02
N SER A 177 -18.88 -19.91 -19.86
CA SER A 177 -17.48 -20.27 -20.18
C SER A 177 -16.60 -19.09 -20.62
N ARG A 178 -17.20 -18.05 -21.23
CA ARG A 178 -16.50 -16.84 -21.71
C ARG A 178 -16.26 -15.80 -20.61
N SER A 179 -17.14 -15.68 -19.62
CA SER A 179 -16.94 -14.86 -18.40
C SER A 179 -15.91 -15.46 -17.45
N ARG A 180 -15.71 -16.79 -17.53
CA ARG A 180 -14.72 -17.54 -16.76
C ARG A 180 -13.27 -17.10 -17.06
N SER A 181 -12.95 -16.83 -18.34
CA SER A 181 -11.60 -16.36 -18.75
C SER A 181 -11.26 -14.96 -18.18
N LEU A 182 -12.26 -14.08 -18.14
CA LEU A 182 -12.17 -12.74 -17.57
C LEU A 182 -11.95 -12.77 -16.07
N ILE A 183 -12.79 -13.52 -15.37
CA ILE A 183 -12.69 -13.68 -13.93
C ILE A 183 -11.34 -14.30 -13.56
N ASN A 184 -10.86 -15.29 -14.30
CA ASN A 184 -9.51 -15.86 -14.10
C ASN A 184 -8.38 -14.86 -14.34
N THR A 185 -8.55 -13.89 -15.24
CA THR A 185 -7.56 -12.83 -15.45
C THR A 185 -7.56 -11.82 -14.31
N ILE A 186 -8.73 -11.43 -13.81
CA ILE A 186 -8.86 -10.55 -12.63
C ILE A 186 -8.36 -11.26 -11.36
N ILE A 187 -8.62 -12.56 -11.21
CA ILE A 187 -8.05 -13.40 -10.14
C ILE A 187 -6.52 -13.36 -10.21
N ARG A 188 -5.94 -13.66 -11.38
CA ARG A 188 -4.48 -13.63 -11.55
C ARG A 188 -3.89 -12.27 -11.23
N TYR A 189 -4.51 -11.18 -11.68
CA TYR A 189 -4.06 -9.83 -11.36
C TYR A 189 -4.20 -9.51 -9.86
N SER A 190 -5.32 -9.87 -9.23
CA SER A 190 -5.57 -9.59 -7.80
C SER A 190 -4.62 -10.40 -6.90
N ILE A 191 -4.38 -11.67 -7.26
CA ILE A 191 -3.38 -12.52 -6.60
C ILE A 191 -2.00 -11.92 -6.81
N ALA A 192 -1.62 -11.56 -8.04
CA ALA A 192 -0.31 -11.01 -8.34
C ALA A 192 -0.03 -9.72 -7.55
N THR A 193 -0.99 -8.79 -7.49
CA THR A 193 -0.85 -7.54 -6.72
C THR A 193 -0.79 -7.80 -5.23
N GLY A 194 -1.66 -8.66 -4.68
CA GLY A 194 -1.64 -9.00 -3.25
C GLY A 194 -0.38 -9.77 -2.84
N SER A 195 0.07 -10.72 -3.65
CA SER A 195 1.31 -11.46 -3.42
C SER A 195 2.55 -10.58 -3.55
N LEU A 196 2.54 -9.59 -4.45
CA LEU A 196 3.66 -8.68 -4.61
C LEU A 196 3.84 -7.82 -3.36
N ILE A 197 2.74 -7.27 -2.83
CA ILE A 197 2.78 -6.45 -1.60
C ILE A 197 3.27 -7.29 -0.41
N THR A 198 2.76 -8.52 -0.23
CA THR A 198 3.20 -9.38 0.88
C THR A 198 4.67 -9.78 0.76
N VAL A 199 5.16 -10.09 -0.44
CA VAL A 199 6.59 -10.38 -0.68
C VAL A 199 7.45 -9.16 -0.32
N VAL A 200 7.06 -7.96 -0.73
CA VAL A 200 7.79 -6.72 -0.40
C VAL A 200 7.79 -6.47 1.10
N MET A 201 6.69 -6.77 1.81
CA MET A 201 6.61 -6.68 3.27
C MET A 201 7.52 -7.66 3.99
N ILE A 202 7.60 -8.90 3.52
CA ILE A 202 8.51 -9.91 4.08
C ILE A 202 9.97 -9.48 3.88
N ILE A 203 10.32 -8.96 2.70
CA ILE A 203 11.67 -8.43 2.42
C ILE A 203 11.98 -7.24 3.34
N PHE A 204 11.03 -6.32 3.50
CA PHE A 204 11.18 -5.17 4.40
C PHE A 204 11.43 -5.62 5.84
N LEU A 205 10.62 -6.54 6.38
CA LEU A 205 10.81 -7.07 7.72
C LEU A 205 12.18 -7.75 7.87
N SER A 206 12.56 -8.53 6.86
CA SER A 206 13.86 -9.22 6.83
C SER A 206 15.03 -8.23 6.83
N CYS A 207 14.94 -7.13 6.05
CA CYS A 207 15.95 -6.07 6.06
C CYS A 207 16.03 -5.36 7.40
N VAL A 208 14.90 -5.07 8.05
CA VAL A 208 14.88 -4.44 9.38
C VAL A 208 15.56 -5.33 10.43
N LEU A 209 15.34 -6.65 10.36
CA LEU A 209 15.90 -7.59 11.34
C LEU A 209 17.37 -7.96 11.06
N ALA A 210 17.77 -8.05 9.79
CA ALA A 210 19.10 -8.52 9.39
C ALA A 210 20.13 -7.40 9.26
N LEU A 211 19.70 -6.16 9.01
CA LEU A 211 20.57 -5.01 8.76
C LEU A 211 20.22 -3.83 9.69
N PRO A 212 20.29 -4.01 11.02
CA PRO A 212 20.05 -2.92 11.97
C PRO A 212 21.02 -1.76 11.71
N GLY A 213 20.52 -0.53 11.73
CA GLY A 213 21.31 0.68 11.50
C GLY A 213 21.58 1.05 10.04
N THR A 214 21.07 0.28 9.07
CA THR A 214 21.17 0.65 7.64
C THR A 214 19.90 1.32 7.13
N MET A 215 20.02 2.29 6.22
CA MET A 215 18.86 2.95 5.60
C MET A 215 18.20 2.13 4.47
N VAL A 216 18.51 0.83 4.32
CA VAL A 216 17.98 0.01 3.21
C VAL A 216 16.46 -0.18 3.35
N PHE A 217 15.97 -0.39 4.57
CA PHE A 217 14.54 -0.58 4.83
C PHE A 217 13.71 0.66 4.48
N VAL A 218 14.30 1.87 4.59
CA VAL A 218 13.66 3.15 4.22
C VAL A 218 13.29 3.17 2.74
N GLY A 219 14.21 2.73 1.88
CA GLY A 219 13.97 2.65 0.44
C GLY A 219 12.85 1.69 0.07
N LEU A 220 12.75 0.57 0.77
CA LEU A 220 11.66 -0.40 0.59
C LEU A 220 10.31 0.17 1.05
N TYR A 221 10.28 0.87 2.18
CA TYR A 221 9.07 1.52 2.68
C TYR A 221 8.52 2.56 1.69
N PHE A 222 9.38 3.37 1.07
CA PHE A 222 8.96 4.33 0.03
C PHE A 222 8.28 3.68 -1.17
N ILE A 223 8.66 2.44 -1.50
CA ILE A 223 8.07 1.69 -2.61
C ILE A 223 6.68 1.16 -2.23
N MET A 224 6.46 0.78 -0.97
CA MET A 224 5.19 0.22 -0.51
C MET A 224 4.01 1.17 -0.74
N GLY A 225 4.11 2.44 -0.31
CA GLY A 225 3.08 3.46 -0.55
C GLY A 225 2.60 3.48 -2.00
N LYS A 226 3.56 3.49 -2.92
CA LYS A 226 3.31 3.50 -4.36
C LYS A 226 2.65 2.20 -4.85
N LEU A 227 3.03 1.05 -4.32
CA LEU A 227 2.44 -0.24 -4.72
C LEU A 227 0.97 -0.37 -4.31
N TYR A 228 0.57 0.17 -3.15
CA TYR A 228 -0.83 0.18 -2.72
C TYR A 228 -1.72 1.01 -3.64
N VAL A 229 -1.31 2.25 -3.95
CA VAL A 229 -2.06 3.12 -4.87
C VAL A 229 -2.18 2.48 -6.25
N ASN A 230 -1.07 1.99 -6.80
CA ASN A 230 -1.05 1.34 -8.11
C ASN A 230 -1.91 0.07 -8.16
N SER A 231 -1.94 -0.72 -7.08
CA SER A 231 -2.78 -1.92 -7.02
C SER A 231 -4.26 -1.59 -7.00
N MET A 232 -4.66 -0.56 -6.23
CA MET A 232 -6.04 -0.07 -6.19
C MET A 232 -6.49 0.46 -7.55
N LEU A 233 -5.68 1.32 -8.17
CA LEU A 233 -5.96 1.90 -9.48
C LEU A 233 -5.98 0.84 -10.59
N ALA A 234 -5.07 -0.14 -10.55
CA ALA A 234 -5.07 -1.28 -11.46
C ALA A 234 -6.38 -2.06 -11.37
N MET A 235 -6.89 -2.34 -10.16
CA MET A 235 -8.19 -2.98 -10.00
C MET A 235 -9.33 -2.14 -10.57
N LEU A 236 -9.32 -0.82 -10.36
CA LEU A 236 -10.36 0.06 -10.88
C LEU A 236 -10.37 0.14 -12.40
N ASN A 237 -9.19 0.28 -13.01
CA ASN A 237 -9.00 0.34 -14.45
C ASN A 237 -9.23 -1.00 -15.14
N GLY A 238 -8.99 -2.11 -14.44
CA GLY A 238 -9.30 -3.46 -14.93
C GLY A 238 -10.79 -3.67 -15.26
N ARG A 239 -11.70 -2.86 -14.70
CA ARG A 239 -13.14 -2.91 -15.03
C ARG A 239 -13.45 -2.54 -16.48
N GLU A 240 -12.57 -1.80 -17.16
CA GLU A 240 -12.77 -1.43 -18.56
C GLU A 240 -12.65 -2.66 -19.47
N ALA A 241 -11.63 -3.49 -19.24
CA ALA A 241 -11.46 -4.76 -19.95
C ALA A 241 -12.69 -5.66 -19.78
N LEU A 242 -13.32 -5.61 -18.60
CA LEU A 242 -14.59 -6.29 -18.33
C LEU A 242 -15.74 -5.70 -19.16
N ARG A 243 -15.88 -4.37 -19.25
CA ARG A 243 -16.94 -3.68 -20.02
C ARG A 243 -16.81 -3.91 -21.52
N VAL A 244 -15.61 -3.77 -22.08
CA VAL A 244 -15.38 -3.92 -23.54
C VAL A 244 -15.74 -5.34 -23.99
N GLN A 245 -15.32 -6.36 -23.26
CA GLN A 245 -15.67 -7.74 -23.61
C GLN A 245 -17.16 -8.03 -23.42
N LEU A 246 -17.83 -7.47 -22.40
CA LEU A 246 -19.29 -7.59 -22.25
C LEU A 246 -20.07 -6.87 -23.37
N GLY A 247 -19.61 -5.70 -23.81
CA GLY A 247 -20.20 -4.97 -24.93
C GLY A 247 -20.07 -5.71 -26.26
N SER A 248 -18.90 -6.34 -26.51
CA SER A 248 -18.69 -7.18 -27.71
C SER A 248 -19.60 -8.42 -27.78
N ILE A 249 -20.22 -8.80 -26.65
CA ILE A 249 -21.13 -9.95 -26.54
C ILE A 249 -22.57 -9.58 -26.91
N GLN A 250 -23.00 -8.32 -26.77
CA GLN A 250 -24.36 -7.89 -27.15
C GLN A 250 -24.52 -7.64 -28.67
N THR A 251 -23.41 -7.55 -29.39
CA THR A 251 -23.36 -7.30 -30.84
C THR A 251 -23.19 -8.57 -31.70
N ILE A 252 -23.26 -9.76 -31.09
CA ILE A 252 -23.25 -11.07 -31.78
C ILE A 252 -24.58 -11.76 -31.50
#